data_AF-A0A924PT10-F1
#
_entry.id   AF-A0A924PT10-F1
#
_cell.length_a   1.000
_cell.length_b   1.000
_cell.length_c   1.000
_cell.angle_alpha   90.00
_cell.angle_beta   90.00
_cell.angle_gamma   90.00
#
_symmetry.space_group_name_H-M   'P 1'
#
loop_
_entity.id
_entity.type
_entity.pdbx_description
1 polymer ?
#
loop_
_entity_poly.entity_id
_entity_poly.type
_entity_poly.pdbx_seq_one_letter_code
_entity_poly.pdbx_strand_id
1 'polypeptide(L)'
;MSAANPSPPGHAVFVRRLGPHHFAHLRAVAEGLAIADCARRYLDTQHGHEAITAHRQAVDAVRAVARRRGESAWRLIGLMIRAPSDAPRPALETFVEAHGLDGFSQSEAIALYEEAHPLERKTARGQRLRERQLVLLRRLEGLAAETPQHSDLVAGWFEEALAAKFVTAG
;
A
#
# COMPACT_ATOMS: atom_id res chain seq x y z
N MET A 1 -39.54 37.31 23.35
CA MET A 1 -38.20 36.92 23.80
C MET A 1 -38.00 35.47 23.42
N SER A 2 -37.40 35.19 22.26
CA SER A 2 -37.22 33.83 21.74
C SER A 2 -35.78 33.39 22.04
N ALA A 3 -35.62 32.37 22.88
CA ALA A 3 -34.32 31.80 23.21
C ALA A 3 -33.77 31.05 21.99
N ALA A 4 -32.62 31.50 21.50
CA ALA A 4 -31.86 30.79 20.48
C ALA A 4 -31.23 29.54 21.12
N ASN A 5 -31.59 28.37 20.59
CA ASN A 5 -31.03 27.09 20.99
C ASN A 5 -29.58 27.00 20.45
N PRO A 6 -28.54 26.70 21.26
CA PRO A 6 -27.20 26.52 20.73
C PRO A 6 -27.15 25.25 19.87
N SER A 7 -26.69 25.39 18.62
CA SER A 7 -26.41 24.25 17.75
C SER A 7 -25.41 23.30 18.42
N PRO A 8 -25.57 21.97 18.28
CA PRO A 8 -24.58 21.04 18.82
C PRO A 8 -23.21 21.30 18.17
N PRO A 9 -22.09 21.11 18.91
CA PRO A 9 -20.77 21.20 18.30
C PRO A 9 -20.74 20.21 17.13
N GLY A 10 -20.51 20.74 15.93
CA GLY A 10 -20.36 19.90 14.74
C GLY A 10 -19.25 18.91 15.03
N HIS A 11 -19.54 17.60 14.90
CA HIS A 11 -18.51 16.58 14.87
C HIS A 11 -17.50 17.01 13.81
N ALA A 12 -16.33 17.47 14.24
CA ALA A 12 -15.26 17.85 13.33
C ALA A 12 -14.96 16.59 12.52
N VAL A 13 -15.26 16.65 11.21
CA VAL A 13 -14.95 15.53 10.32
C VAL A 13 -13.44 15.35 10.38
N PHE A 14 -12.98 14.29 11.06
CA PHE A 14 -11.57 14.00 11.19
C PHE A 14 -10.98 13.81 9.78
N VAL A 15 -10.32 14.84 9.26
CA VAL A 15 -9.57 14.75 8.01
C VAL A 15 -8.20 14.22 8.41
N ARG A 16 -8.07 12.89 8.43
CA ARG A 16 -6.77 12.24 8.64
C ARG A 16 -5.79 12.75 7.59
N ARG A 17 -4.87 13.63 7.99
CA ARG A 17 -3.83 14.20 7.11
C ARG A 17 -2.88 13.10 6.67
N LEU A 18 -2.56 13.08 5.37
CA LEU A 18 -1.62 12.10 4.82
C LEU A 18 -0.22 12.70 4.81
N GLY A 19 0.68 12.15 5.62
CA GLY A 19 2.10 12.48 5.56
C GLY A 19 2.89 11.69 4.52
N PRO A 20 4.12 12.12 4.17
CA PRO A 20 5.02 11.40 3.24
C PRO A 20 5.26 9.94 3.64
N HIS A 21 5.26 9.63 4.94
CA HIS A 21 5.45 8.29 5.48
C HIS A 21 4.35 7.31 5.06
N HIS A 22 3.10 7.76 4.87
CA HIS A 22 2.03 6.92 4.33
C HIS A 22 2.33 6.50 2.88
N PHE A 23 2.84 7.43 2.07
CA PHE A 23 3.22 7.15 0.69
C PHE A 23 4.49 6.29 0.61
N ALA A 24 5.47 6.51 1.48
CA ALA A 24 6.65 5.66 1.62
C ALA A 24 6.27 4.21 1.97
N HIS A 25 5.37 4.02 2.95
CA HIS A 25 4.82 2.71 3.30
C HIS A 25 4.18 2.01 2.09
N LEU A 26 3.26 2.69 1.39
CA LEU A 26 2.56 2.09 0.25
C LEU A 26 3.48 1.80 -0.92
N ARG A 27 4.52 2.62 -1.16
CA ARG A 27 5.55 2.33 -2.16
C ARG A 27 6.36 1.10 -1.78
N ALA A 28 6.84 1.01 -0.54
CA ALA A 28 7.60 -0.13 -0.04
C ALA A 28 6.80 -1.44 -0.15
N VAL A 29 5.51 -1.40 0.18
CA VAL A 29 4.60 -2.54 0.04
C VAL A 29 4.34 -2.88 -1.44
N ALA A 30 4.12 -1.88 -2.30
CA ALA A 30 4.04 -2.07 -3.75
C ALA A 30 5.34 -2.61 -4.34
N GLU A 31 6.47 -2.40 -3.67
CA GLU A 31 7.76 -2.95 -4.05
C GLU A 31 7.94 -4.43 -3.69
N GLY A 32 6.99 -5.00 -2.93
CA GLY A 32 6.98 -6.40 -2.54
C GLY A 32 7.48 -6.64 -1.12
N LEU A 33 7.77 -5.59 -0.34
CA LEU A 33 8.17 -5.73 1.05
C LEU A 33 6.98 -6.14 1.94
N ALA A 34 7.27 -6.88 3.00
CA ALA A 34 6.26 -7.36 3.93
C ALA A 34 5.54 -6.18 4.62
N ILE A 35 4.20 -6.24 4.66
CA ILE A 35 3.36 -5.20 5.25
C ILE A 35 3.73 -4.94 6.72
N ALA A 36 4.01 -6.00 7.48
CA ALA A 36 4.37 -5.88 8.90
C ALA A 36 5.67 -5.07 9.11
N ASP A 37 6.69 -5.33 8.30
CA ASP A 37 7.97 -4.63 8.41
C ASP A 37 7.88 -3.17 7.94
N CYS A 38 7.12 -2.93 6.87
CA CYS A 38 6.87 -1.59 6.36
C CYS A 38 6.03 -0.76 7.34
N ALA A 39 4.97 -1.34 7.92
CA ALA A 39 4.13 -0.68 8.89
C ALA A 39 4.90 -0.33 10.16
N ARG A 40 5.75 -1.25 10.65
CA ARG A 40 6.63 -0.96 11.80
C ARG A 40 7.58 0.21 11.50
N ARG A 41 8.15 0.25 10.29
CA ARG A 41 9.13 1.27 9.92
C ARG A 41 8.53 2.65 9.63
N TYR A 42 7.36 2.70 9.00
CA TYR A 42 6.80 3.95 8.46
C TYR A 42 5.51 4.40 9.16
N LEU A 43 4.79 3.50 9.81
CA LEU A 43 3.52 3.78 10.50
C LEU A 43 3.60 3.55 12.02
N ASP A 44 4.79 3.23 12.53
CA ASP A 44 5.10 3.03 13.95
C ASP A 44 4.26 1.92 14.64
N THR A 45 3.85 0.90 13.90
CA THR A 45 3.06 -0.21 14.46
C THR A 45 3.92 -1.20 15.22
N GLN A 46 3.48 -1.64 16.40
CA GLN A 46 4.23 -2.57 17.24
C GLN A 46 3.79 -4.04 17.04
N HIS A 47 2.54 -4.26 16.63
CA HIS A 47 1.96 -5.61 16.50
C HIS A 47 1.45 -5.92 15.09
N GLY A 48 1.37 -7.21 14.74
CA GLY A 48 0.93 -7.65 13.40
C GLY A 48 -0.51 -7.27 13.04
N HIS A 49 -1.46 -7.41 13.97
CA HIS A 49 -2.86 -7.02 13.73
C HIS A 49 -3.03 -5.50 13.54
N GLU A 50 -2.24 -4.73 14.29
CA GLU A 50 -2.15 -3.28 14.16
C GLU A 50 -1.59 -2.90 12.78
N ALA A 51 -0.53 -3.58 12.32
CA ALA A 51 0.04 -3.38 10.99
C ALA A 51 -0.96 -3.57 9.84
N ILE A 52 -1.80 -4.61 9.90
CA ILE A 52 -2.84 -4.85 8.87
C ILE A 52 -3.90 -3.74 8.91
N THR A 53 -4.30 -3.31 10.10
CA THR A 53 -5.30 -2.25 10.27
C THR A 53 -4.76 -0.92 9.77
N ALA A 54 -3.54 -0.55 10.17
CA ALA A 54 -2.86 0.67 9.74
C ALA A 54 -2.64 0.68 8.22
N HIS A 55 -2.27 -0.46 7.62
CA HIS A 55 -2.14 -0.58 6.17
C HIS A 55 -3.47 -0.33 5.44
N ARG A 56 -4.59 -0.93 5.91
CA ARG A 56 -5.92 -0.69 5.32
C ARG A 56 -6.32 0.78 5.41
N GLN A 57 -6.14 1.40 6.57
CA GLN A 57 -6.42 2.83 6.77
C GLN A 57 -5.60 3.72 5.82
N ALA A 58 -4.30 3.43 5.64
CA ALA A 58 -3.46 4.16 4.71
C ALA A 58 -3.94 4.02 3.25
N VAL A 59 -4.31 2.80 2.82
CA VAL A 59 -4.87 2.54 1.49
C VAL A 59 -6.16 3.32 1.28
N ASP A 60 -7.09 3.28 2.24
CA ASP A 60 -8.39 3.93 2.12
C ASP A 60 -8.26 5.45 2.09
N ALA A 61 -7.40 6.03 2.92
CA ALA A 61 -7.13 7.46 2.92
C ALA A 61 -6.53 7.94 1.58
N VAL A 62 -5.53 7.23 1.05
CA VAL A 62 -4.90 7.59 -0.24
C VAL A 62 -5.87 7.37 -1.41
N ARG A 63 -6.71 6.33 -1.37
CA ARG A 63 -7.79 6.12 -2.35
C ARG A 63 -8.83 7.24 -2.30
N ALA A 64 -9.20 7.71 -1.11
CA ALA A 64 -10.15 8.81 -0.96
C ALA A 64 -9.61 10.10 -1.60
N VAL A 65 -8.32 10.40 -1.41
CA VAL A 65 -7.64 11.51 -2.11
C VAL A 65 -7.67 11.33 -3.63
N ALA A 66 -7.27 10.14 -4.11
CA ALA A 66 -7.26 9.84 -5.54
C ALA A 66 -8.64 10.01 -6.18
N ARG A 67 -9.71 9.55 -5.50
CA ARG A 67 -11.09 9.72 -5.94
C ARG A 67 -11.53 11.18 -6.00
N ARG A 68 -11.24 11.96 -4.95
CA ARG A 68 -11.57 13.41 -4.92
C ARG A 68 -10.90 14.18 -6.05
N ARG A 69 -9.75 13.70 -6.54
CA ARG A 69 -8.98 14.30 -7.65
C ARG A 69 -9.29 13.70 -9.02
N GLY A 70 -10.23 12.76 -9.12
CA GLY A 70 -10.63 12.17 -10.40
C GLY A 70 -9.62 11.17 -10.98
N GLU A 71 -8.73 10.60 -10.17
CA GLU A 71 -7.74 9.62 -10.63
C GLU A 71 -8.42 8.30 -11.03
N SER A 72 -8.49 7.98 -12.32
CA SER A 72 -9.11 6.73 -12.81
C SER A 72 -8.42 5.46 -12.29
N ALA A 73 -7.12 5.56 -11.98
CA ALA A 73 -6.28 4.47 -11.51
C ALA A 73 -6.29 4.24 -9.98
N TRP A 74 -7.19 4.89 -9.23
CA TRP A 74 -7.26 4.80 -7.76
C TRP A 74 -7.33 3.35 -7.23
N ARG A 75 -7.91 2.42 -7.99
CA ARG A 75 -8.02 1.00 -7.64
C ARG A 75 -6.68 0.28 -7.54
N LEU A 76 -5.63 0.81 -8.17
CA LEU A 76 -4.28 0.26 -8.08
C LEU A 76 -3.67 0.45 -6.69
N ILE A 77 -4.09 1.47 -5.93
CA ILE A 77 -3.57 1.74 -4.59
C ILE A 77 -3.91 0.56 -3.67
N GLY A 78 -2.91 -0.01 -2.99
CA GLY A 78 -3.08 -1.17 -2.11
C GLY A 78 -3.16 -2.53 -2.81
N LEU A 79 -3.04 -2.58 -4.14
CA LEU A 79 -2.93 -3.84 -4.86
C LEU A 79 -1.51 -4.41 -4.66
N MET A 80 -1.42 -5.62 -4.11
CA MET A 80 -0.17 -6.37 -4.03
C MET A 80 0.07 -7.07 -5.37
N ILE A 81 0.99 -6.51 -6.16
CA ILE A 81 1.41 -7.11 -7.42
C ILE A 81 2.72 -7.83 -7.13
N ARG A 82 2.69 -9.17 -7.09
CA ARG A 82 3.91 -9.95 -6.92
C ARG A 82 4.88 -9.57 -8.02
N ALA A 83 6.06 -9.09 -7.63
CA ALA A 83 7.16 -8.93 -8.57
C ALA A 83 7.46 -10.30 -9.17
N PRO A 84 7.70 -10.38 -10.50
CA PRO A 84 8.30 -11.58 -11.01
C PRO A 84 9.69 -11.76 -10.40
N SER A 85 10.07 -13.01 -10.18
CA SER A 85 11.47 -13.33 -9.88
C SER A 85 12.30 -12.88 -11.07
N ASP A 86 13.35 -12.09 -10.82
CA ASP A 86 14.30 -11.60 -11.84
C ASP A 86 15.28 -12.70 -12.27
N ALA A 87 15.06 -13.94 -11.84
CA ALA A 87 15.86 -15.08 -12.23
C ALA A 87 15.64 -15.36 -13.73
N PRO A 88 16.71 -15.37 -14.55
CA PRO A 88 16.61 -15.73 -15.95
C PRO A 88 15.99 -17.12 -16.08
N ARG A 89 14.96 -17.23 -16.94
CA ARG A 89 14.24 -18.48 -17.16
C ARG A 89 15.14 -19.42 -17.99
N PRO A 90 15.60 -20.56 -17.45
CA PRO A 90 16.39 -21.53 -18.20
C PRO A 90 15.54 -22.14 -19.33
N ALA A 91 16.15 -22.63 -20.41
CA ALA A 91 15.43 -23.38 -21.42
C ALA A 91 14.76 -24.63 -20.81
N LEU A 92 13.64 -25.09 -21.39
CA LEU A 92 12.90 -26.24 -20.86
C LEU A 92 13.79 -27.48 -20.76
N GLU A 93 14.61 -27.77 -21.78
CA GLU A 93 15.55 -28.90 -21.72
C GLU A 93 16.54 -28.77 -20.55
N THR A 94 17.12 -27.59 -20.34
CA THR A 94 18.05 -27.34 -19.23
C THR A 94 17.39 -27.51 -17.86
N PHE A 95 16.11 -27.11 -17.73
CA PHE A 95 15.34 -27.30 -16.50
C PHE A 95 15.04 -28.78 -16.24
N VAL A 96 14.66 -29.52 -17.29
CA VAL A 96 14.38 -30.96 -17.22
C VAL A 96 15.62 -31.73 -16.79
N GLU A 97 16.77 -31.46 -17.40
CA GLU A 97 18.05 -32.09 -17.05
C GLU A 97 18.49 -31.76 -15.62
N ALA A 98 18.42 -30.47 -15.23
CA ALA A 98 18.83 -30.03 -13.90
C ALA A 98 17.96 -30.58 -12.76
N HIS A 99 16.69 -30.89 -13.03
CA HIS A 99 15.74 -31.44 -12.04
C HIS A 99 15.51 -32.94 -12.21
N GLY A 100 16.22 -33.61 -13.13
CA GLY A 100 16.10 -35.05 -13.37
C GLY A 100 14.72 -35.47 -13.89
N LEU A 101 14.06 -34.63 -14.69
CA LEU A 101 12.72 -34.85 -15.21
C LEU A 101 12.69 -35.60 -16.56
N ASP A 102 13.82 -36.17 -17.01
CA ASP A 102 13.95 -36.85 -18.31
C ASP A 102 13.00 -38.04 -18.51
N GLY A 103 12.47 -38.60 -17.42
CA GLY A 103 11.48 -39.69 -17.43
C GLY A 103 10.01 -39.24 -17.37
N PHE A 104 9.74 -37.94 -17.24
CA PHE A 104 8.38 -37.39 -17.16
C PHE A 104 7.80 -37.16 -18.54
N SER A 105 6.46 -37.17 -18.65
CA SER A 105 5.82 -36.75 -19.90
C SER A 105 6.10 -35.26 -20.16
N GLN A 106 6.19 -34.87 -21.44
CA GLN A 106 6.43 -33.49 -21.84
C GLN A 106 5.40 -32.53 -21.21
N SER A 107 4.14 -32.95 -21.09
CA SER A 107 3.07 -32.18 -20.44
C SER A 107 3.31 -31.95 -18.95
N GLU A 108 3.82 -32.94 -18.22
CA GLU A 108 4.11 -32.81 -16.79
C GLU A 108 5.35 -31.96 -16.56
N ALA A 109 6.39 -32.14 -17.38
CA ALA A 109 7.58 -31.30 -17.36
C ALA A 109 7.25 -29.83 -17.64
N ILE A 110 6.37 -29.55 -18.61
CA ILE A 110 5.87 -28.20 -18.90
C ILE A 110 5.08 -27.63 -17.71
N ALA A 111 4.19 -28.42 -17.09
CA ALA A 111 3.40 -27.95 -15.95
C ALA A 111 4.31 -27.56 -14.76
N LEU A 112 5.27 -28.41 -14.42
CA LEU A 112 6.26 -28.14 -13.38
C LEU A 112 7.14 -26.93 -13.72
N TYR A 113 7.52 -26.79 -14.99
CA TYR A 113 8.30 -25.65 -15.47
C TYR A 113 7.51 -24.33 -15.49
N GLU A 114 6.21 -24.35 -15.78
CA GLU A 114 5.34 -23.17 -15.70
C GLU A 114 5.03 -22.76 -14.26
N GLU A 115 4.97 -23.73 -13.34
CA GLU A 115 4.84 -23.50 -11.91
C GLU A 115 6.12 -22.89 -11.32
N ALA A 116 7.29 -23.43 -11.68
CA ALA A 116 8.59 -22.91 -11.27
C ALA A 116 8.94 -21.57 -11.94
N HIS A 117 8.52 -21.38 -13.21
CA HIS A 117 8.81 -20.21 -14.02
C HIS A 117 7.56 -19.68 -14.73
N PRO A 118 6.77 -18.81 -14.07
CA PRO A 118 5.58 -18.22 -14.66
C PRO A 118 5.88 -17.45 -15.97
N LEU A 119 5.00 -17.59 -16.97
CA LEU A 119 5.12 -16.97 -18.31
C LEU A 119 5.55 -15.49 -18.30
N GLU A 120 6.53 -15.14 -19.13
CA GLU A 120 7.09 -13.78 -19.31
C GLU A 120 6.04 -12.69 -19.57
N ARG A 121 4.95 -13.02 -20.27
CA ARG A 121 3.87 -12.04 -20.52
C ARG A 121 3.11 -11.71 -19.24
N LYS A 122 2.92 -12.67 -18.33
CA LYS A 122 2.28 -12.45 -17.02
C LYS A 122 3.20 -11.63 -16.11
N THR A 123 4.51 -11.90 -16.15
CA THR A 123 5.53 -11.16 -15.39
C THR A 123 5.67 -9.72 -15.86
N ALA A 124 5.83 -9.49 -17.18
CA ALA A 124 5.93 -8.16 -17.77
C ALA A 124 4.66 -7.31 -17.56
N ARG A 125 3.47 -7.94 -17.65
CA ARG A 125 2.20 -7.27 -17.35
C ARG A 125 2.13 -6.85 -15.87
N GLY A 126 2.59 -7.71 -14.96
CA GLY A 126 2.69 -7.41 -13.53
C GLY A 126 3.64 -6.24 -13.26
N GLN A 127 4.84 -6.26 -13.83
CA GLN A 127 5.83 -5.18 -13.71
C GLN A 127 5.26 -3.84 -14.17
N ARG A 128 4.68 -3.76 -15.37
CA ARG A 128 4.06 -2.52 -15.89
C ARG A 128 2.94 -2.01 -14.98
N LEU A 129 2.16 -2.91 -14.39
CA LEU A 129 1.08 -2.53 -13.48
C LEU A 129 1.63 -1.96 -12.16
N ARG A 130 2.72 -2.56 -11.63
CA ARG A 130 3.44 -2.10 -10.45
C ARG A 130 4.12 -0.76 -10.69
N GLU A 131 4.79 -0.57 -11.83
CA GLU A 131 5.37 0.72 -12.23
C GLU A 131 4.30 1.81 -12.28
N ARG A 132 3.15 1.51 -12.89
CA ARG A 132 2.01 2.43 -12.95
C ARG A 132 1.48 2.79 -11.56
N GLN A 133 1.44 1.82 -10.65
CA GLN A 133 1.07 2.04 -9.24
C GLN A 133 2.08 2.95 -8.53
N LEU A 134 3.38 2.73 -8.71
CA LEU A 134 4.44 3.55 -8.10
C LEU A 134 4.45 4.99 -8.64
N VAL A 135 4.23 5.17 -9.95
CA VAL A 135 4.08 6.49 -10.56
C VAL A 135 2.86 7.22 -9.99
N LEU A 136 1.73 6.53 -9.84
CA LEU A 136 0.53 7.09 -9.22
C LEU A 136 0.79 7.52 -7.76
N LEU A 137 1.45 6.67 -6.96
CA LEU A 137 1.76 6.98 -5.57
C LEU A 137 2.67 8.20 -5.45
N ARG A 138 3.73 8.32 -6.26
CA ARG A 138 4.61 9.51 -6.28
C ARG A 138 3.87 10.78 -6.66
N ARG A 139 2.98 10.70 -7.64
CA ARG A 139 2.15 11.85 -8.05
C ARG A 139 1.22 12.29 -6.92
N LEU A 140 0.53 11.35 -6.28
CA LEU A 140 -0.38 11.64 -5.17
C LEU A 140 0.37 12.20 -3.96
N GLU A 141 1.57 11.71 -3.68
CA GLU A 141 2.45 12.24 -2.63
C GLU A 141 2.74 13.73 -2.87
N GLY A 142 3.21 14.12 -4.06
CA GLY A 142 3.48 15.53 -4.35
C GLY A 142 2.25 16.45 -4.30
N LEU A 143 1.04 15.88 -4.38
CA LEU A 143 -0.21 16.63 -4.40
C LEU A 143 -0.90 16.71 -3.04
N ALA A 144 -0.71 15.71 -2.17
CA ALA A 144 -1.52 15.50 -0.98
C ALA A 144 -0.71 15.12 0.26
N ALA A 145 0.61 14.91 0.14
CA ALA A 145 1.45 14.71 1.31
C ALA A 145 1.61 16.06 2.03
N GLU A 146 1.11 16.11 3.25
CA GLU A 146 1.29 17.25 4.16
C GLU A 146 2.45 16.92 5.10
N THR A 147 3.41 17.82 5.24
CA THR A 147 4.46 17.70 6.25
C THR A 147 3.92 18.25 7.57
N PRO A 148 3.81 17.45 8.64
CA PRO A 148 3.39 17.95 9.94
C PRO A 148 4.30 19.09 10.39
N GLN A 149 3.71 20.23 10.72
CA GLN A 149 4.42 21.36 11.31
C GLN A 149 4.19 21.41 12.82
N HIS A 150 5.16 21.95 13.55
CA HIS A 150 5.05 22.10 15.01
C HIS A 150 3.87 22.98 15.46
N SER A 151 3.35 23.83 14.57
CA SER A 151 2.17 24.68 14.81
C SER A 151 0.84 24.00 14.49
N ASP A 152 0.85 22.80 13.90
CA ASP A 152 -0.38 22.10 13.58
C ASP A 152 -1.09 21.61 14.84
N LEU A 153 -2.42 21.72 14.86
CA LEU A 153 -3.23 21.14 15.93
C LEU A 153 -3.12 19.61 15.90
N VAL A 154 -2.89 19.02 17.08
CA VAL A 154 -2.82 17.56 17.27
C VAL A 154 -4.09 16.85 16.76
N ALA A 155 -5.25 17.51 16.90
CA ALA A 155 -6.54 17.04 16.38
C ALA A 155 -6.59 16.88 14.85
N GLY A 156 -5.68 17.53 14.10
CA GLY A 156 -5.57 17.34 12.64
C GLY A 156 -4.75 16.12 12.23
N TRP A 157 -4.06 15.47 13.19
CA TRP A 157 -3.13 14.38 12.93
C TRP A 157 -3.50 13.08 13.65
N PHE A 158 -4.23 13.16 14.76
CA PHE A 158 -4.59 12.02 15.60
C PHE A 158 -6.11 11.90 15.79
N GLU A 159 -6.60 10.67 15.87
CA GLU A 159 -8.00 10.36 16.19
C GLU A 159 -8.44 11.13 17.44
N GLU A 160 -9.69 11.60 17.47
CA GLU A 160 -10.19 12.57 18.46
C GLU A 160 -9.91 12.17 19.92
N ALA A 161 -10.13 10.91 20.27
CA ALA A 161 -9.88 10.40 21.63
C ALA A 161 -8.39 10.44 22.02
N LEU A 162 -7.48 10.29 21.05
CA LEU A 162 -6.04 10.34 21.26
C LEU A 162 -5.55 11.80 21.25
N ALA A 163 -6.06 12.63 20.35
CA ALA A 163 -5.79 14.06 20.31
C ALA A 163 -6.20 14.74 21.62
N ALA A 164 -7.38 14.42 22.16
CA ALA A 164 -7.86 14.95 23.44
C ALA A 164 -6.91 14.59 24.61
N LYS A 165 -6.37 13.37 24.63
CA LYS A 165 -5.39 12.96 25.64
C LYS A 165 -4.10 13.77 25.54
N PHE A 166 -3.59 14.00 24.34
CA PHE A 166 -2.39 14.81 24.13
C PHE A 166 -2.59 16.28 24.50
N VAL A 167 -3.75 16.86 24.17
CA VAL A 167 -4.07 18.25 24.53
C VAL A 167 -4.25 18.41 26.04
N THR A 168 -4.78 17.41 26.74
CA THR A 168 -4.97 17.46 28.20
C THR A 168 -3.69 17.16 28.98
N ALA A 169 -2.71 16.51 28.35
CA ALA A 169 -1.44 16.12 28.96
C ALA A 169 -0.29 17.13 28.73
N GLY A 170 -0.54 18.20 27.98
CA GLY A 170 0.40 19.33 27.78
C GLY A 170 0.02 20.53 28.64
#